data_AF-A0A524HFN9-F1
#
_entry.id   AF-A0A524HFN9-F1
#
_cell.length_a   1.000
_cell.length_b   1.000
_cell.length_c   1.000
_cell.angle_alpha   90.00
_cell.angle_beta   90.00
_cell.angle_gamma   90.00
#
_symmetry.space_group_name_H-M   'P 1'
#
loop_
_entity.id
_entity.type
_entity.pdbx_description
1 polymer ?
#
loop_
_entity_poly.entity_id
_entity_poly.type
_entity_poly.pdbx_seq_one_letter_code
_entity_poly.pdbx_strand_id
1 'polypeptide(L)'
;MNDLLMLEKYFPGGNLEGGIELANRLDWGLSVKMSGDSFVVTSGDDPIFRAENKDALQSFIYGLGLAYAILPDAVFNSLESSLKEL
;
A
#
# COMPACT_ATOMS: atom_id res chain seq x y z
N MET A 1 -15.48 -4.36 -17.47
CA MET A 1 -14.15 -5.00 -17.38
C MET A 1 -13.87 -5.08 -15.89
N ASN A 2 -13.62 -6.27 -15.32
CA ASN A 2 -13.46 -6.44 -13.87
C ASN A 2 -12.08 -5.91 -13.46
N ASP A 3 -12.00 -4.62 -13.14
CA ASP A 3 -10.78 -3.93 -12.72
C ASP A 3 -10.22 -4.46 -11.36
N LEU A 4 -10.94 -5.38 -10.71
CA LEU A 4 -10.59 -5.98 -9.41
C LEU A 4 -9.74 -7.27 -9.49
N LEU A 5 -9.49 -7.84 -10.68
CA LEU A 5 -8.73 -9.10 -10.83
C LEU A 5 -7.31 -9.03 -10.26
N MET A 6 -6.70 -7.84 -10.24
CA MET A 6 -5.35 -7.66 -9.73
C MET A 6 -5.31 -7.60 -8.20
N LEU A 7 -6.34 -7.03 -7.55
CA LEU A 7 -6.45 -7.01 -6.08
C LEU A 7 -6.55 -8.43 -5.54
N GLU A 8 -7.52 -9.20 -6.04
CA GLU A 8 -7.74 -10.59 -5.62
C GLU A 8 -6.52 -11.48 -5.86
N LYS A 9 -5.76 -11.22 -6.92
CA LYS A 9 -4.61 -12.02 -7.31
C LYS A 9 -3.33 -11.68 -6.54
N TYR A 10 -3.06 -10.40 -6.32
CA TYR A 10 -1.74 -9.95 -5.88
C TYR A 10 -1.72 -9.41 -4.45
N PHE A 11 -2.85 -9.01 -3.88
CA PHE A 11 -2.85 -8.41 -2.54
C PHE A 11 -3.15 -9.50 -1.49
N PRO A 12 -2.44 -9.51 -0.35
CA PRO A 12 -2.82 -10.31 0.81
C PRO A 12 -4.32 -10.13 1.14
N GLY A 13 -5.06 -11.23 1.25
CA GLY A 13 -6.50 -11.19 1.52
C GLY A 13 -7.38 -10.58 0.41
N GLY A 14 -6.82 -10.25 -0.76
CA GLY A 14 -7.57 -9.77 -1.92
C GLY A 14 -8.23 -8.40 -1.73
N ASN A 15 -7.71 -7.56 -0.83
CA ASN A 15 -8.31 -6.28 -0.45
C ASN A 15 -7.24 -5.19 -0.30
N LEU A 16 -7.66 -3.95 -0.11
CA LEU A 16 -6.74 -2.80 -0.04
C LEU A 16 -5.91 -2.78 1.25
N GLU A 17 -6.42 -3.35 2.33
CA GLU A 17 -5.68 -3.55 3.58
C GLU A 17 -4.44 -4.43 3.34
N GLY A 18 -4.53 -5.43 2.46
CA GLY A 18 -3.39 -6.20 2.00
C GLY A 18 -2.34 -5.37 1.24
N GLY A 19 -2.77 -4.33 0.54
CA GLY A 19 -1.85 -3.39 -0.12
C GLY A 19 -1.04 -2.57 0.88
N ILE A 20 -1.69 -2.17 1.98
CA ILE A 20 -1.02 -1.50 3.12
C ILE A 20 -0.06 -2.48 3.81
N GLU A 21 -0.51 -3.71 4.08
CA GLU A 21 0.33 -4.76 4.66
C GLU A 21 1.59 -5.00 3.83
N LEU A 22 1.43 -5.13 2.51
CA LEU A 22 2.54 -5.34 1.59
C LEU A 22 3.53 -4.18 1.59
N ALA A 23 3.04 -2.94 1.52
CA ALA A 23 3.89 -1.76 1.62
C ALA A 23 4.65 -1.72 2.96
N ASN A 24 3.99 -2.10 4.06
CA ASN A 24 4.58 -2.08 5.40
C ASN A 24 5.63 -3.16 5.63
N ARG A 25 5.62 -4.26 4.86
CA ARG A 25 6.75 -5.21 4.82
C ARG A 25 8.04 -4.59 4.27
N LEU A 26 7.92 -3.51 3.51
CA LEU A 26 9.04 -2.72 3.00
C LEU A 26 9.26 -1.43 3.83
N ASP A 27 8.88 -1.48 5.10
CA ASP A 27 9.16 -0.45 6.11
C ASP A 27 8.59 0.95 5.84
N TRP A 28 7.53 1.03 5.02
CA TRP A 28 6.84 2.30 4.79
C TRP A 28 6.14 2.87 6.03
N GLY A 29 5.83 2.05 7.05
CA GLY A 29 5.10 2.50 8.23
C GLY A 29 3.75 3.16 7.88
N LEU A 30 3.10 2.68 6.83
CA LEU A 30 1.96 3.30 6.19
C LEU A 30 0.71 3.15 7.04
N SER A 31 0.05 4.27 7.33
CA SER A 31 -1.21 4.30 8.07
C SER A 31 -2.18 5.30 7.47
N VAL A 32 -3.48 5.01 7.59
CA VAL A 32 -4.56 5.86 7.08
C VAL A 32 -5.40 6.33 8.26
N LYS A 33 -5.62 7.64 8.36
CA LYS A 33 -6.45 8.27 9.39
C LYS A 33 -7.45 9.22 8.75
N MET A 34 -8.65 9.28 9.31
CA MET A 34 -9.62 10.31 8.93
C MET A 34 -9.31 11.60 9.69
N SER A 35 -9.30 12.74 9.01
CA SER A 35 -9.02 14.06 9.56
C SER A 35 -10.02 15.06 9.00
N GLY A 36 -10.99 15.46 9.82
CA GLY A 36 -12.18 16.19 9.36
C GLY A 36 -12.93 15.36 8.32
N ASP A 37 -13.17 15.95 7.16
CA ASP A 37 -13.86 15.33 6.03
C ASP A 37 -12.90 14.67 5.01
N SER A 38 -11.63 14.50 5.36
CA SER A 38 -10.59 13.96 4.45
C SER A 38 -9.87 12.76 5.05
N PHE A 39 -9.27 11.95 4.19
CA PHE A 39 -8.35 10.87 4.57
C PHE A 39 -6.91 11.36 4.45
N VAL A 40 -6.09 11.07 5.45
CA VAL A 40 -4.66 11.36 5.44
C VAL A 40 -3.92 10.03 5.51
N VAL A 41 -3.05 9.81 4.53
CA VAL A 41 -2.10 8.70 4.52
C VAL A 41 -0.76 9.21 5.01
N THR A 42 -0.20 8.47 5.95
CA THR A 42 1.09 8.78 6.61
C THR A 42 2.07 7.65 6.37
N SER A 43 3.36 7.98 6.33
CA SER A 43 4.49 7.06 6.44
C SER A 43 5.20 7.40 7.75
N GLY A 44 5.04 6.54 8.77
CA GLY A 44 5.38 6.91 10.14
C GLY A 44 4.57 8.11 10.60
N ASP A 45 5.25 9.19 10.99
CA ASP A 45 4.63 10.44 11.45
C ASP A 45 4.38 11.45 10.32
N ASP A 46 4.91 11.21 9.13
CA ASP A 46 4.88 12.17 8.02
C ASP A 46 3.68 11.93 7.09
N PRO A 47 2.85 12.97 6.82
CA PRO A 47 1.77 12.86 5.84
C PRO A 47 2.33 12.85 4.42
N ILE A 48 2.02 11.79 3.66
CA ILE A 48 2.49 11.60 2.27
C ILE A 48 1.40 11.82 1.23
N PHE A 49 0.13 11.69 1.63
CA PHE A 49 -1.00 11.87 0.73
C PHE A 49 -2.26 12.29 1.50
N ARG A 50 -3.09 13.13 0.89
CA ARG A 50 -4.42 13.50 1.40
C ARG A 50 -5.46 13.25 0.32
N ALA A 51 -6.53 12.56 0.67
CA ALA A 51 -7.65 12.28 -0.21
C ALA A 51 -8.93 12.94 0.33
N GLU A 52 -9.64 13.65 -0.53
CA GLU A 52 -10.93 14.27 -0.19
C GLU A 52 -12.10 13.26 -0.22
N ASN A 53 -11.89 12.10 -0.84
CA ASN A 53 -12.89 11.05 -0.94
C ASN A 53 -12.24 9.67 -0.90
N LYS A 54 -13.10 8.65 -0.70
CA LYS A 54 -12.67 7.26 -0.57
C LYS A 54 -12.04 6.75 -1.86
N ASP A 55 -12.55 7.10 -3.02
CA ASP A 55 -12.05 6.60 -4.31
C ASP A 55 -10.60 7.04 -4.57
N ALA A 56 -10.26 8.29 -4.24
CA ALA A 56 -8.89 8.80 -4.32
C ALA A 56 -7.95 8.10 -3.32
N LEU A 57 -8.40 7.85 -2.09
CA LEU A 57 -7.65 7.06 -1.11
C LEU A 57 -7.38 5.65 -1.66
N GLN A 58 -8.41 4.97 -2.15
CA GLN A 58 -8.32 3.61 -2.66
C GLN A 58 -7.39 3.53 -3.88
N SER A 59 -7.45 4.52 -4.77
CA SER A 59 -6.56 4.60 -5.94
C SER A 59 -5.09 4.73 -5.54
N PHE A 60 -4.79 5.55 -4.52
CA PHE A 60 -3.44 5.70 -3.99
C PHE A 60 -2.91 4.39 -3.40
N ILE A 61 -3.68 3.76 -2.51
CA ILE A 61 -3.30 2.48 -1.88
C ILE A 61 -3.16 1.37 -2.92
N TYR A 62 -4.06 1.32 -3.89
CA TYR A 62 -3.98 0.36 -4.99
C TYR A 62 -2.72 0.55 -5.83
N GLY A 63 -2.40 1.78 -6.25
CA GLY A 63 -1.20 2.06 -7.03
C GLY A 63 0.08 1.68 -6.29
N LEU A 64 0.18 2.04 -5.01
CA LEU A 64 1.34 1.71 -4.18
C LEU A 64 1.47 0.21 -3.93
N GLY A 65 0.38 -0.45 -3.49
CA GLY A 65 0.37 -1.89 -3.24
C GLY A 65 0.71 -2.66 -4.50
N LEU A 66 0.14 -2.28 -5.65
CA LEU A 66 0.38 -2.97 -6.92
C LEU A 66 1.82 -2.85 -7.38
N ALA A 67 2.46 -1.69 -7.20
CA ALA A 67 3.86 -1.49 -7.57
C ALA A 67 4.80 -2.52 -6.93
N TYR A 68 4.48 -2.96 -5.72
CA TYR A 68 5.22 -4.00 -5.01
C TYR A 68 4.68 -5.41 -5.25
N ALA A 69 3.37 -5.57 -5.42
CA ALA A 69 2.73 -6.87 -5.52
C ALA A 69 3.03 -7.59 -6.84
N ILE A 70 3.40 -6.85 -7.88
CA ILE A 70 3.79 -7.41 -9.19
C ILE A 70 5.27 -7.81 -9.26
N LEU A 71 6.07 -7.50 -8.25
CA LEU A 71 7.49 -7.86 -8.26
C LEU A 71 7.64 -9.38 -8.18
N PRO A 72 8.62 -9.98 -8.88
CA PRO A 72 8.98 -11.38 -8.64
C PRO A 72 9.37 -11.58 -7.17
N ASP A 73 8.97 -12.70 -6.57
CA ASP A 73 9.20 -12.99 -5.14
C ASP A 73 10.68 -12.81 -4.74
N ALA A 74 11.61 -13.24 -5.59
CA ALA A 74 13.04 -13.09 -5.34
C ALA A 74 13.48 -11.62 -5.22
N VAL A 75 12.86 -10.72 -6.00
CA VAL A 75 13.14 -9.28 -5.96
C VAL A 75 12.52 -8.66 -4.71
N PHE A 76 11.26 -8.98 -4.42
CA PHE A 76 10.59 -8.48 -3.21
C PHE A 76 11.35 -8.90 -1.94
N ASN A 77 11.70 -10.19 -1.84
CA ASN A 77 12.43 -10.72 -0.68
C ASN A 77 13.83 -10.10 -0.54
N SER A 78 14.49 -9.78 -1.66
CA SER A 78 15.79 -9.10 -1.63
C SER A 78 15.67 -7.67 -1.09
N LEU A 79 14.65 -6.92 -1.52
CA LEU A 79 14.35 -5.58 -0.99
C LEU A 79 14.05 -5.64 0.51
N GLU A 80 13.15 -6.55 0.92
CA GLU A 80 12.79 -6.74 2.33
C GLU A 80 14.00 -7.13 3.20
N SER A 81 14.93 -7.93 2.68
CA SER A 81 16.15 -8.30 3.38
C SER A 81 17.12 -7.12 3.51
N SER A 82 17.28 -6.34 2.45
CA SER A 82 18.17 -5.16 2.43
C SER A 82 17.76 -4.11 3.46
N LEU A 83 16.46 -3.97 3.73
CA LEU A 83 15.94 -3.05 4.74
C LEU A 83 16.27 -3.48 6.17
N LYS A 84 16.40 -4.78 6.44
CA LYS A 84 16.75 -5.30 7.78
C LYS A 84 18.21 -5.11 8.16
N GLU A 85 19.05 -4.77 7.19
CA GLU A 85 20.49 -4.54 7.36
C GLU A 85 20.84 -3.06 7.57
N LEU A 86 19.86 -2.15 7.48
CA LEU A 86 19.98 -0.71 7.74
C LEU A 86 19.83 -0.39 9.24
#